data_AF-A0A971Q2Z5-F1
#
_entry.id   AF-A0A971Q2Z5-F1
#
_cell.length_a   1.000
_cell.length_b   1.000
_cell.length_c   1.000
_cell.angle_alpha   90.00
_cell.angle_beta   90.00
_cell.angle_gamma   90.00
#
_symmetry.space_group_name_H-M   'P 1'
#
loop_
_entity.id
_entity.type
_entity.pdbx_description
1 polymer ?
#
loop_
_entity_poly.entity_id
_entity_poly.type
_entity_poly.pdbx_seq_one_letter_code
_entity_poly.pdbx_strand_id
1 'polypeptide(L)'
;MSMLIALPGRGAGQTSKPPTSEPTGLNRDMLSLLGGDVLAVYSYSPVESGQQFGQSMMGLLSAAGMLGVFKPDQQVLADTVSVIAELSKFPHVLALFDVASQPTGGEGSFRLDHFSMALLVQGGDYAAQLSLLKKTIDHYFDSENATISWVGEGAARRQRLVMHHMPEWDVWEWGQVGDLFVFTVGPGAYERIIANAAAADQPGRLTDVPMIQRAELHDQEMDHRLWLLYLNVQELDRKLQPVLGEYYDQVLAALKLSLGDEGNARQVILTAGYRQRAFVSKLYTAWPDRAEYGYLTIGLEKGDPLLALVPPEATSYAVASAKVSDIVAWATNSYLSTRNPRRRERMVANYERVVAEAGLDDVYAQLFDHLGPEVIIHDWPAHPFNWPFAKTILVSHDGSLEVRKVWPRVMGVWQRLLNMLNAPEPNETGLESASWGESLFQLQLNRTEEGIWFLHVGPLVLAAGAMTDQHLVISWSAPAVAHNMAYLRKIEMPTSRPAIIPAP
;
A
#
# COMPACT_ATOMS: atom_id res chain seq x y z
N MET A 1 0.44 -0.66 11.33
CA MET A 1 0.82 -1.06 9.96
C MET A 1 -0.13 -0.32 9.04
N SER A 2 0.20 0.93 8.76
CA SER A 2 -0.60 1.80 7.90
C SER A 2 0.27 2.04 6.68
N MET A 3 -0.18 1.47 5.57
CA MET A 3 0.57 1.38 4.33
C MET A 3 0.73 2.77 3.72
N LEU A 4 1.85 3.42 4.01
CA LEU A 4 2.42 4.44 3.13
C LEU A 4 3.29 3.69 2.11
N ILE A 5 2.68 3.33 0.99
CA ILE A 5 3.36 2.74 -0.17
C ILE A 5 4.05 3.88 -0.92
N ALA A 6 5.38 3.97 -0.79
CA ALA A 6 6.24 4.82 -1.62
C ALA A 6 7.11 3.95 -2.54
N LEU A 7 7.19 4.30 -3.83
CA LEU A 7 7.60 3.45 -4.97
C LEU A 7 8.88 3.97 -5.68
N PRO A 8 9.47 3.28 -6.70
CA PRO A 8 10.93 3.22 -6.97
C PRO A 8 11.54 4.25 -7.94
N GLY A 9 12.78 4.68 -7.67
CA GLY A 9 13.66 5.45 -8.56
C GLY A 9 14.72 4.57 -9.26
N ARG A 10 15.37 5.11 -10.29
CA ARG A 10 16.12 4.42 -11.35
C ARG A 10 17.63 4.32 -11.07
N GLY A 11 18.23 3.13 -11.17
CA GLY A 11 19.67 2.89 -10.92
C GLY A 11 20.65 3.57 -11.90
N ALA A 12 21.84 3.92 -11.38
CA ALA A 12 22.95 4.54 -12.10
C ALA A 12 23.79 3.53 -12.89
N GLY A 13 24.17 3.89 -14.13
CA GLY A 13 25.12 3.09 -14.89
C GLY A 13 25.18 3.30 -16.41
N GLN A 14 24.86 4.49 -16.95
CA GLN A 14 25.37 5.03 -18.23
C GLN A 14 24.67 6.38 -18.47
N THR A 15 25.39 7.36 -19.01
CA THR A 15 24.85 8.66 -19.39
C THR A 15 23.89 8.51 -20.59
N SER A 16 22.66 8.06 -20.36
CA SER A 16 21.62 8.02 -21.38
C SER A 16 20.70 9.22 -21.23
N LYS A 17 20.48 9.92 -22.34
CA LYS A 17 19.48 11.01 -22.49
C LYS A 17 18.11 10.58 -21.90
N PRO A 18 17.28 11.54 -21.44
CA PRO A 18 15.93 11.25 -20.98
C PRO A 18 15.15 10.48 -22.06
N PRO A 19 14.31 9.50 -21.67
CA PRO A 19 13.54 8.72 -22.62
C PRO A 19 12.60 9.66 -23.38
N THR A 20 12.74 9.68 -24.70
CA THR A 20 11.83 10.38 -25.63
C THR A 20 10.61 9.53 -25.96
N SER A 21 10.04 8.82 -24.98
CA SER A 21 8.74 8.17 -25.17
C SER A 21 7.64 9.18 -24.84
N GLU A 22 6.72 9.36 -25.77
CA GLU A 22 5.52 10.19 -25.61
C GLU A 22 4.78 9.90 -24.27
N PRO A 23 4.05 10.88 -23.72
CA PRO A 23 3.34 10.72 -22.45
C PRO A 23 2.40 9.52 -22.54
N THR A 24 2.64 8.50 -21.72
CA THR A 24 1.96 7.21 -21.74
C THR A 24 0.49 7.36 -21.33
N GLY A 25 -0.40 7.45 -22.34
CA GLY A 25 -1.85 7.30 -22.20
C GLY A 25 -2.34 5.85 -22.04
N LEU A 26 -1.43 4.88 -21.85
CA LEU A 26 -1.68 3.43 -21.97
C LEU A 26 -2.80 2.90 -21.05
N ASN A 27 -2.96 3.43 -19.83
CA ASN A 27 -4.03 2.96 -18.94
C ASN A 27 -5.39 3.59 -19.22
N ARG A 28 -5.47 4.67 -20.02
CA ARG A 28 -6.74 5.33 -20.31
C ARG A 28 -7.70 4.39 -21.05
N ASP A 29 -7.15 3.57 -21.93
CA ASP A 29 -7.91 2.58 -22.70
C ASP A 29 -8.49 1.52 -21.77
N MET A 30 -7.72 0.99 -20.81
CA MET A 30 -8.23 0.06 -19.79
C MET A 30 -9.28 0.70 -18.86
N LEU A 31 -9.07 1.95 -18.42
CA LEU A 31 -10.04 2.66 -17.57
C LEU A 31 -11.36 2.93 -18.32
N SER A 32 -11.32 3.07 -19.65
CA SER A 32 -12.51 3.24 -20.49
C SER A 32 -13.38 1.98 -20.56
N LEU A 33 -12.83 0.81 -20.22
CA LEU A 33 -13.59 -0.44 -20.11
C LEU A 33 -14.38 -0.57 -18.81
N LEU A 34 -14.25 0.40 -17.90
CA LEU A 34 -14.95 0.43 -16.63
C LEU A 34 -16.12 1.41 -16.67
N GLY A 35 -17.25 1.01 -16.07
CA GLY A 35 -18.40 1.90 -15.87
C GLY A 35 -18.11 2.94 -14.78
N GLY A 36 -18.81 4.08 -14.83
CA GLY A 36 -18.69 5.13 -13.80
C GLY A 36 -19.22 4.73 -12.42
N ASP A 37 -19.94 3.61 -12.34
CA ASP A 37 -20.48 3.00 -11.13
C ASP A 37 -19.56 1.94 -10.50
N VAL A 38 -18.32 1.79 -10.99
CA VAL A 38 -17.30 0.96 -10.33
C VAL A 38 -17.03 1.47 -8.91
N LEU A 39 -16.86 0.56 -7.95
CA LEU A 39 -16.72 0.90 -6.53
C LEU A 39 -15.31 1.34 -6.18
N ALA A 40 -14.30 0.64 -6.70
CA ALA A 40 -12.90 0.99 -6.49
C ALA A 40 -12.06 0.58 -7.69
N VAL A 41 -10.99 1.34 -7.96
CA VAL A 41 -10.03 1.02 -9.02
C VAL A 41 -8.62 1.28 -8.54
N TYR A 42 -7.71 0.36 -8.87
CA TYR A 42 -6.26 0.54 -8.83
C TYR A 42 -5.72 0.38 -10.23
N SER A 43 -5.11 1.41 -10.77
CA SER A 43 -4.44 1.42 -12.06
C SER A 43 -2.95 1.60 -11.84
N TYR A 44 -2.14 0.79 -12.50
CA TYR A 44 -0.68 0.81 -12.40
C TYR A 44 -0.04 0.83 -13.79
N SER A 45 0.98 1.67 -13.95
CA SER A 45 1.86 1.72 -15.11
C SER A 45 3.28 1.33 -14.67
N PRO A 46 3.90 0.33 -15.32
CA PRO A 46 5.18 -0.19 -14.90
C PRO A 46 6.31 0.80 -15.18
N VAL A 47 7.30 0.75 -14.30
CA VAL A 47 8.62 1.36 -14.49
C VAL A 47 9.68 0.28 -14.39
N GLU A 48 10.84 0.49 -15.03
CA GLU A 48 11.94 -0.49 -15.09
C GLU A 48 12.31 -1.10 -13.72
N SER A 49 12.22 -0.30 -12.66
CA SER A 49 12.51 -0.73 -11.28
C SER A 49 11.43 -1.64 -10.67
N GLY A 50 10.17 -1.54 -11.09
CA GLY A 50 9.11 -2.50 -10.72
C GLY A 50 9.38 -3.89 -11.29
N GLN A 51 9.97 -3.98 -12.50
CA GLN A 51 10.33 -5.26 -13.11
C GLN A 51 11.47 -5.98 -12.35
N GLN A 52 12.50 -5.23 -11.92
CA GLN A 52 13.63 -5.76 -11.15
C GLN A 52 13.21 -6.22 -9.75
N PHE A 53 12.28 -5.49 -9.13
CA PHE A 53 11.64 -5.89 -7.89
C PHE A 53 10.98 -7.27 -8.01
N GLY A 54 10.14 -7.44 -9.02
CA GLY A 54 9.38 -8.66 -9.18
C GLY A 54 10.26 -9.89 -9.34
N GLN A 55 11.35 -9.77 -10.11
CA GLN A 55 12.34 -10.84 -10.28
C GLN A 55 13.06 -11.18 -8.98
N SER A 56 13.51 -10.17 -8.22
CA SER A 56 14.25 -10.39 -6.98
C SER A 56 13.38 -10.98 -5.87
N MET A 57 12.14 -10.52 -5.75
CA MET A 57 11.20 -11.00 -4.75
C MET A 57 10.76 -12.45 -5.03
N MET A 58 10.48 -12.79 -6.29
CA MET A 58 10.20 -14.18 -6.67
C MET A 58 11.38 -15.10 -6.36
N GLY A 59 12.62 -14.65 -6.59
CA GLY A 59 13.82 -15.42 -6.23
C GLY A 59 13.94 -15.66 -4.72
N LEU A 60 13.70 -14.64 -3.91
CA LEU A 60 13.77 -14.73 -2.44
C LEU A 60 12.66 -15.62 -1.86
N LEU A 61 11.42 -15.47 -2.34
CA LEU A 61 10.29 -16.28 -1.90
C LEU A 61 10.41 -17.74 -2.36
N SER A 62 10.91 -17.97 -3.59
CA SER A 62 11.21 -19.33 -4.06
C SER A 62 12.30 -19.99 -3.22
N ALA A 63 13.37 -19.26 -2.88
CA ALA A 63 14.43 -19.78 -2.02
C ALA A 63 13.92 -20.08 -0.59
N ALA A 64 13.11 -19.20 -0.02
CA ALA A 64 12.50 -19.41 1.31
C ALA A 64 11.51 -20.58 1.32
N GLY A 65 10.72 -20.74 0.25
CA GLY A 65 9.83 -21.90 0.05
C GLY A 65 10.59 -23.21 -0.09
N MET A 66 11.68 -23.24 -0.88
CA MET A 66 12.54 -24.43 -1.04
C MET A 66 13.24 -24.84 0.26
N LEU A 67 13.53 -23.88 1.14
CA LEU A 67 14.12 -24.12 2.46
C LEU A 67 13.07 -24.55 3.52
N GLY A 68 11.80 -24.70 3.14
CA GLY A 68 10.72 -25.11 4.04
C GLY A 68 10.41 -24.08 5.12
N VAL A 69 10.74 -22.81 4.89
CA VAL A 69 10.56 -21.72 5.86
C VAL A 69 9.10 -21.33 6.02
N PHE A 70 8.26 -21.65 5.02
CA PHE A 70 6.84 -21.29 5.00
C PHE A 70 5.93 -22.44 5.47
N LYS A 71 5.11 -22.15 6.49
CA LYS A 71 3.88 -22.87 6.82
C LYS A 71 2.83 -22.67 5.71
N PRO A 72 1.78 -23.51 5.62
CA PRO A 72 0.75 -23.39 4.59
C PRO A 72 0.14 -21.98 4.46
N ASP A 73 -0.17 -21.31 5.58
CA ASP A 73 -0.73 -19.95 5.53
C ASP A 73 0.28 -18.89 5.08
N GLN A 74 1.58 -19.15 5.27
CA GLN A 74 2.66 -18.29 4.77
C GLN A 74 2.90 -18.50 3.27
N GLN A 75 2.54 -19.67 2.72
CA GLN A 75 2.61 -19.95 1.29
C GLN A 75 1.63 -19.06 0.50
N VAL A 76 0.42 -18.83 1.02
CA VAL A 76 -0.56 -17.90 0.43
C VAL A 76 0.01 -16.49 0.27
N LEU A 77 0.71 -16.01 1.30
CA LEU A 77 1.35 -14.71 1.25
C LEU A 77 2.49 -14.68 0.22
N ALA A 78 3.33 -15.73 0.19
CA ALA A 78 4.43 -15.84 -0.78
C ALA A 78 3.92 -15.88 -2.23
N ASP A 79 2.84 -16.62 -2.48
CA ASP A 79 2.20 -16.69 -3.80
C ASP A 79 1.57 -15.35 -4.18
N THR A 80 0.88 -14.69 -3.24
CA THR A 80 0.30 -13.35 -3.45
C THR A 80 1.38 -12.34 -3.84
N VAL A 81 2.49 -12.31 -3.11
CA VAL A 81 3.61 -11.41 -3.42
C VAL A 81 4.23 -11.75 -4.77
N SER A 82 4.33 -13.03 -5.12
CA SER A 82 4.84 -13.48 -6.43
C SER A 82 3.93 -13.06 -7.59
N VAL A 83 2.61 -13.14 -7.42
CA VAL A 83 1.65 -12.66 -8.42
C VAL A 83 1.74 -11.14 -8.58
N ILE A 84 1.78 -10.38 -7.47
CA ILE A 84 1.95 -8.91 -7.52
C ILE A 84 3.26 -8.53 -8.20
N ALA A 85 4.34 -9.25 -7.91
CA ALA A 85 5.64 -9.10 -8.55
C ALA A 85 5.56 -9.31 -10.07
N GLU A 86 4.86 -10.34 -10.54
CA GLU A 86 4.68 -10.58 -11.97
C GLU A 86 3.81 -9.51 -12.63
N LEU A 87 2.69 -9.14 -12.00
CA LEU A 87 1.79 -8.09 -12.49
C LEU A 87 2.47 -6.73 -12.60
N SER A 88 3.42 -6.42 -11.69
CA SER A 88 4.17 -5.16 -11.71
C SER A 88 5.04 -4.96 -12.96
N LYS A 89 5.20 -5.99 -13.81
CA LYS A 89 5.92 -5.88 -15.07
C LYS A 89 5.09 -5.29 -16.21
N PHE A 90 3.77 -5.33 -16.07
CA PHE A 90 2.81 -4.98 -17.11
C PHE A 90 1.89 -3.84 -16.62
N PRO A 91 1.46 -2.93 -17.52
CA PRO A 91 0.35 -2.04 -17.19
C PRO A 91 -0.89 -2.85 -16.84
N HIS A 92 -1.53 -2.52 -15.73
CA HIS A 92 -2.72 -3.25 -15.28
C HIS A 92 -3.71 -2.38 -14.53
N VAL A 93 -4.96 -2.83 -14.51
CA VAL A 93 -6.07 -2.22 -13.77
C VAL A 93 -6.78 -3.30 -12.98
N LEU A 94 -6.90 -3.11 -11.67
CA LEU A 94 -7.75 -3.89 -10.78
C LEU A 94 -8.99 -3.05 -10.45
N ALA A 95 -10.18 -3.59 -10.69
CA ALA A 95 -11.46 -2.91 -10.50
C ALA A 95 -12.39 -3.75 -9.62
N LEU A 96 -13.01 -3.12 -8.62
CA LEU A 96 -14.07 -3.69 -7.80
C LEU A 96 -15.42 -3.20 -8.33
N PHE A 97 -16.24 -4.11 -8.85
CA PHE A 97 -17.55 -3.81 -9.42
C PHE A 97 -18.67 -3.90 -8.41
N ASP A 98 -18.60 -4.88 -7.52
CA ASP A 98 -19.63 -5.09 -6.51
C ASP A 98 -19.06 -5.75 -5.26
N VAL A 99 -19.62 -5.40 -4.12
CA VAL A 99 -19.41 -6.04 -2.83
C VAL A 99 -20.69 -5.95 -2.00
N ALA A 100 -21.07 -7.07 -1.40
CA ALA A 100 -22.15 -7.14 -0.42
C ALA A 100 -21.71 -7.96 0.79
N SER A 101 -22.28 -7.62 1.94
CA SER A 101 -21.99 -8.26 3.21
C SER A 101 -23.29 -8.77 3.84
N GLN A 102 -23.16 -9.72 4.76
CA GLN A 102 -24.26 -10.18 5.62
C GLN A 102 -23.79 -10.29 7.08
N PRO A 103 -24.61 -9.91 8.08
CA PRO A 103 -24.25 -10.04 9.49
C PRO A 103 -24.10 -11.51 9.90
N THR A 104 -23.11 -11.82 10.74
CA THR A 104 -22.93 -13.19 11.28
C THR A 104 -23.45 -13.36 12.71
N GLY A 105 -24.20 -12.38 13.22
CA GLY A 105 -24.77 -12.35 14.58
C GLY A 105 -23.81 -11.88 15.68
N GLY A 106 -22.50 -11.76 15.40
CA GLY A 106 -21.52 -11.13 16.28
C GLY A 106 -21.42 -9.62 16.03
N GLU A 107 -21.24 -8.83 17.08
CA GLU A 107 -21.00 -7.38 16.95
C GLU A 107 -19.78 -7.12 16.06
N GLY A 108 -19.90 -6.21 15.09
CA GLY A 108 -18.83 -5.89 14.14
C GLY A 108 -18.31 -7.11 13.37
N SER A 109 -19.15 -8.11 13.12
CA SER A 109 -18.80 -9.36 12.43
C SER A 109 -19.71 -9.59 11.24
N PHE A 110 -19.10 -9.64 10.06
CA PHE A 110 -19.77 -9.74 8.78
C PHE A 110 -19.11 -10.80 7.92
N ARG A 111 -19.91 -11.47 7.11
CA ARG A 111 -19.45 -12.41 6.09
C ARG A 111 -19.66 -11.77 4.72
N LEU A 112 -18.73 -12.00 3.81
CA LEU A 112 -18.89 -11.64 2.40
C LEU A 112 -20.07 -12.41 1.82
N ASP A 113 -21.03 -11.70 1.24
CA ASP A 113 -22.22 -12.29 0.63
C ASP A 113 -22.14 -12.28 -0.91
N HIS A 114 -21.52 -11.25 -1.46
CA HIS A 114 -21.31 -11.11 -2.90
C HIS A 114 -20.01 -10.33 -3.16
N PHE A 115 -19.34 -10.68 -4.26
CA PHE A 115 -18.12 -10.00 -4.68
C PHE A 115 -17.96 -10.10 -6.19
N SER A 116 -17.60 -8.99 -6.83
CA SER A 116 -17.36 -8.91 -8.26
C SER A 116 -16.19 -7.98 -8.56
N MET A 117 -15.17 -8.48 -9.26
CA MET A 117 -13.97 -7.72 -9.63
C MET A 117 -13.41 -8.13 -10.99
N ALA A 118 -12.57 -7.25 -11.56
CA ALA A 118 -11.78 -7.55 -12.74
C ALA A 118 -10.32 -7.11 -12.56
N LEU A 119 -9.41 -7.89 -13.12
CA LEU A 119 -8.02 -7.57 -13.38
C LEU A 119 -7.83 -7.52 -14.90
N LEU A 120 -7.45 -6.35 -15.41
CA LEU A 120 -7.09 -6.11 -16.80
C LEU A 120 -5.59 -5.94 -16.87
N VAL A 121 -4.92 -6.68 -17.74
CA VAL A 121 -3.47 -6.58 -17.95
C VAL A 121 -3.20 -6.30 -19.42
N GLN A 122 -2.54 -5.18 -19.69
CA GLN A 122 -2.16 -4.78 -21.05
C GLN A 122 -0.76 -5.23 -21.37
N GLY A 123 -0.58 -5.81 -22.55
CA GLY A 123 0.72 -6.28 -23.01
C GLY A 123 1.24 -7.47 -22.21
N GLY A 124 2.23 -8.15 -22.79
CA GLY A 124 2.81 -9.37 -22.23
C GLY A 124 2.48 -10.62 -23.02
N ASP A 125 3.17 -11.70 -22.66
CA ASP A 125 2.90 -13.02 -23.22
C ASP A 125 1.66 -13.61 -22.53
N TYR A 126 0.54 -13.66 -23.26
CA TYR A 126 -0.69 -14.29 -22.79
C TYR A 126 -0.43 -15.70 -22.25
N ALA A 127 0.50 -16.45 -22.85
CA ALA A 127 0.87 -17.77 -22.37
C ALA A 127 1.55 -17.71 -21.00
N ALA A 128 2.37 -16.70 -20.72
CA ALA A 128 3.00 -16.50 -19.42
C ALA A 128 1.97 -16.13 -18.34
N GLN A 129 1.02 -15.22 -18.65
CA GLN A 129 -0.06 -14.85 -17.75
C GLN A 129 -0.98 -16.05 -17.44
N LEU A 130 -1.33 -16.83 -18.47
CA LEU A 130 -2.09 -18.07 -18.31
C LEU A 130 -1.31 -19.12 -17.50
N SER A 131 0.01 -19.21 -17.69
CA SER A 131 0.85 -20.14 -16.93
C SER A 131 0.89 -19.77 -15.44
N LEU A 132 0.93 -18.48 -15.11
CA LEU A 132 0.86 -18.01 -13.72
C LEU A 132 -0.48 -18.39 -13.10
N LEU A 133 -1.59 -18.10 -13.80
CA LEU A 133 -2.93 -18.43 -13.33
C LEU A 133 -3.10 -19.95 -13.12
N LYS A 134 -2.64 -20.76 -14.08
CA LYS A 134 -2.68 -22.23 -13.95
C LYS A 134 -1.90 -22.72 -12.74
N LYS A 135 -0.70 -22.19 -12.50
CA LYS A 135 0.09 -22.55 -11.32
C LYS A 135 -0.66 -22.24 -10.02
N THR A 136 -1.33 -21.08 -9.94
CA THR A 136 -2.17 -20.73 -8.80
C THR A 136 -3.36 -21.68 -8.67
N ILE A 137 -4.04 -22.00 -9.78
CA ILE A 137 -5.18 -22.91 -9.78
C ILE A 137 -4.75 -24.32 -9.31
N ASP A 138 -3.69 -24.86 -9.88
CA ASP A 138 -3.19 -26.20 -9.55
C ASP A 138 -2.68 -26.30 -8.10
N HIS A 139 -2.28 -25.17 -7.50
CA HIS A 139 -1.81 -25.14 -6.11
C HIS A 139 -2.96 -25.10 -5.09
N TYR A 140 -4.03 -24.38 -5.39
CA TYR A 140 -5.14 -24.15 -4.46
C TYR A 140 -6.38 -25.01 -4.72
N PHE A 141 -6.51 -25.59 -5.92
CA PHE A 141 -7.71 -26.29 -6.34
C PHE A 141 -7.38 -27.68 -6.88
N ASP A 142 -8.13 -28.68 -6.42
CA ASP A 142 -8.11 -30.01 -6.99
C ASP A 142 -9.19 -30.17 -8.08
N SER A 143 -8.98 -31.13 -8.99
CA SER A 143 -9.94 -31.43 -10.06
C SER A 143 -11.21 -32.13 -9.57
N GLU A 144 -11.27 -32.55 -8.31
CA GLU A 144 -12.45 -33.20 -7.74
C GLU A 144 -13.49 -32.15 -7.29
N ASN A 145 -13.04 -30.96 -6.90
CA ASN A 145 -13.84 -29.89 -6.33
C ASN A 145 -14.03 -28.68 -7.26
N ALA A 146 -13.39 -28.68 -8.44
CA ALA A 146 -13.42 -27.59 -9.39
C ALA A 146 -13.71 -28.06 -10.83
N THR A 147 -14.44 -27.25 -11.60
CA THR A 147 -14.70 -27.51 -13.02
C THR A 147 -14.28 -26.33 -13.87
N ILE A 148 -13.44 -26.58 -14.88
CA ILE A 148 -13.06 -25.60 -15.90
C ILE A 148 -13.81 -25.91 -17.19
N SER A 149 -14.50 -24.91 -17.73
CA SER A 149 -15.28 -25.02 -18.98
C SER A 149 -15.03 -23.84 -19.91
N TRP A 150 -15.31 -24.00 -21.20
CA TRP A 150 -15.33 -22.89 -22.15
C TRP A 150 -16.72 -22.27 -22.21
N VAL A 151 -16.78 -20.94 -22.21
CA VAL A 151 -18.02 -20.16 -22.29
C VAL A 151 -17.91 -19.11 -23.39
N GLY A 152 -19.01 -18.88 -24.11
CA GLY A 152 -19.09 -17.87 -25.17
C GLY A 152 -18.40 -18.28 -26.48
N GLU A 153 -18.45 -17.39 -27.46
CA GLU A 153 -17.85 -17.55 -28.79
C GLU A 153 -17.15 -16.26 -29.24
N GLY A 154 -16.26 -16.36 -30.22
CA GLY A 154 -15.54 -15.21 -30.78
C GLY A 154 -14.77 -14.40 -29.73
N ALA A 155 -14.97 -13.08 -29.73
CA ALA A 155 -14.34 -12.16 -28.77
C ALA A 155 -14.85 -12.32 -27.32
N ALA A 156 -15.98 -12.99 -27.11
CA ALA A 156 -16.52 -13.29 -25.78
C ALA A 156 -16.07 -14.66 -25.24
N ARG A 157 -15.28 -15.41 -26.03
CA ARG A 157 -14.79 -16.74 -25.66
C ARG A 157 -13.81 -16.63 -24.49
N ARG A 158 -14.10 -17.39 -23.44
CA ARG A 158 -13.32 -17.40 -22.21
C ARG A 158 -13.38 -18.75 -21.50
N GLN A 159 -12.47 -18.97 -20.58
CA GLN A 159 -12.52 -20.09 -19.65
C GLN A 159 -13.23 -19.65 -18.37
N ARG A 160 -14.01 -20.57 -17.80
CA ARG A 160 -14.74 -20.39 -16.55
C ARG A 160 -14.38 -21.52 -15.59
N LEU A 161 -13.93 -21.16 -14.41
CA LEU A 161 -13.72 -22.04 -13.27
C LEU A 161 -14.87 -21.84 -12.27
N VAL A 162 -15.48 -22.94 -11.86
CA VAL A 162 -16.51 -22.99 -10.80
C VAL A 162 -16.05 -23.99 -9.74
N MET A 163 -16.10 -23.58 -8.48
CA MET A 163 -15.79 -24.42 -7.33
C MET A 163 -17.09 -24.90 -6.66
N HIS A 164 -17.28 -26.21 -6.55
CA HIS A 164 -18.56 -26.79 -6.10
C HIS A 164 -18.86 -26.60 -4.62
N HIS A 165 -17.84 -26.34 -3.80
CA HIS A 165 -17.95 -26.13 -2.35
C HIS A 165 -17.92 -24.66 -1.94
N MET A 166 -17.67 -23.75 -2.88
CA MET A 166 -17.67 -22.31 -2.65
C MET A 166 -19.06 -21.73 -2.91
N PRO A 167 -19.37 -20.52 -2.41
CA PRO A 167 -20.63 -19.84 -2.72
C PRO A 167 -20.86 -19.71 -4.23
N GLU A 168 -22.13 -19.73 -4.67
CA GLU A 168 -22.47 -19.66 -6.11
C GLU A 168 -21.95 -18.42 -6.84
N TRP A 169 -21.68 -17.33 -6.11
CA TRP A 169 -21.10 -16.13 -6.68
C TRP A 169 -19.61 -16.28 -7.01
N ASP A 170 -18.91 -17.26 -6.43
CA ASP A 170 -17.47 -17.47 -6.61
C ASP A 170 -17.17 -18.17 -7.95
N VAL A 171 -17.35 -17.41 -9.03
CA VAL A 171 -17.08 -17.82 -10.40
C VAL A 171 -15.87 -17.04 -10.90
N TRP A 172 -14.88 -17.76 -11.40
CA TRP A 172 -13.66 -17.16 -11.93
C TRP A 172 -13.67 -17.31 -13.44
N GLU A 173 -13.38 -16.24 -14.16
CA GLU A 173 -13.35 -16.27 -15.62
C GLU A 173 -12.11 -15.57 -16.14
N TRP A 174 -11.53 -16.09 -17.22
CA TRP A 174 -10.42 -15.44 -17.89
C TRP A 174 -10.40 -15.68 -19.39
N GLY A 175 -9.86 -14.71 -20.11
CA GLY A 175 -9.82 -14.72 -21.57
C GLY A 175 -9.11 -13.49 -22.09
N GLN A 176 -9.31 -13.24 -23.39
CA GLN A 176 -8.71 -12.12 -24.08
C GLN A 176 -9.81 -11.18 -24.57
N VAL A 177 -9.64 -9.88 -24.36
CA VAL A 177 -10.49 -8.82 -24.91
C VAL A 177 -9.57 -7.80 -25.58
N GLY A 178 -9.54 -7.79 -26.92
CA GLY A 178 -8.56 -6.98 -27.65
C GLY A 178 -7.12 -7.43 -27.38
N ASP A 179 -6.27 -6.49 -26.97
CA ASP A 179 -4.89 -6.71 -26.54
C ASP A 179 -4.74 -7.01 -25.04
N LEU A 180 -5.86 -7.11 -24.31
CA LEU A 180 -5.87 -7.29 -22.86
C LEU A 180 -6.09 -8.74 -22.46
N PHE A 181 -5.33 -9.18 -21.46
CA PHE A 181 -5.70 -10.32 -20.64
C PHE A 181 -6.69 -9.86 -19.57
N VAL A 182 -7.84 -10.51 -19.53
CA VAL A 182 -8.91 -10.20 -18.58
C VAL A 182 -9.09 -11.40 -17.66
N PHE A 183 -8.99 -11.16 -16.36
CA PHE A 183 -9.33 -12.10 -15.30
C PHE A 183 -10.41 -11.48 -14.42
N THR A 184 -11.45 -12.23 -14.10
CA THR A 184 -12.55 -11.73 -13.28
C THR A 184 -12.95 -12.74 -12.23
N VAL A 185 -13.44 -12.24 -11.10
CA VAL A 185 -14.09 -13.03 -10.05
C VAL A 185 -15.47 -12.44 -9.83
N GLY A 186 -16.48 -13.29 -9.66
CA GLY A 186 -17.86 -12.87 -9.44
C GLY A 186 -18.71 -12.94 -10.71
N PRO A 187 -20.05 -13.04 -10.53
CA PRO A 187 -20.96 -13.20 -11.65
C PRO A 187 -21.04 -11.91 -12.49
N GLY A 188 -21.08 -12.06 -13.81
CA GLY A 188 -21.31 -10.96 -14.75
C GLY A 188 -20.14 -10.00 -14.93
N ALA A 189 -19.03 -10.19 -14.22
CA ALA A 189 -17.87 -9.31 -14.24
C ALA A 189 -17.22 -9.27 -15.63
N TYR A 190 -17.04 -10.44 -16.27
CA TYR A 190 -16.44 -10.53 -17.60
C TYR A 190 -17.36 -9.94 -18.66
N GLU A 191 -18.67 -10.24 -18.59
CA GLU A 191 -19.67 -9.67 -19.49
C GLU A 191 -19.70 -8.14 -19.43
N ARG A 192 -19.54 -7.55 -18.24
CA ARG A 192 -19.48 -6.11 -18.06
C ARG A 192 -18.29 -5.48 -18.80
N ILE A 193 -17.13 -6.12 -18.76
CA ILE A 193 -15.95 -5.67 -19.53
C ILE A 193 -16.22 -5.75 -21.04
N ILE A 194 -16.77 -6.85 -21.53
CA ILE A 194 -17.10 -6.99 -22.96
C ILE A 194 -18.14 -5.94 -23.38
N ALA A 195 -19.20 -5.75 -22.58
CA ALA A 195 -20.27 -4.81 -22.88
C ALA A 195 -19.73 -3.38 -22.99
N ASN A 196 -18.84 -2.97 -22.07
CA ASN A 196 -18.21 -1.67 -22.11
C ASN A 196 -17.25 -1.52 -23.31
N ALA A 197 -16.52 -2.59 -23.67
CA ALA A 197 -15.67 -2.61 -24.87
C ALA A 197 -16.50 -2.45 -26.15
N ALA A 198 -17.66 -3.11 -26.23
CA ALA A 198 -18.56 -3.03 -27.39
C ALA A 198 -19.30 -1.68 -27.48
N ALA A 199 -19.53 -1.03 -26.35
CA ALA A 199 -20.22 0.25 -26.26
C ALA A 199 -19.25 1.46 -26.25
N ALA A 200 -18.13 1.36 -26.97
CA ALA A 200 -17.00 2.32 -26.96
C ALA A 200 -17.35 3.78 -27.34
N ASP A 201 -18.56 4.07 -27.82
CA ASP A 201 -19.04 5.44 -28.08
C ASP A 201 -20.13 5.94 -27.12
N GLN A 202 -20.57 5.11 -26.16
CA GLN A 202 -21.63 5.47 -25.21
C GLN A 202 -21.09 6.15 -23.94
N PRO A 203 -21.80 7.16 -23.41
CA PRO A 203 -21.44 7.80 -22.14
C PRO A 203 -21.68 6.86 -20.95
N GLY A 204 -21.00 7.13 -19.84
CA GLY A 204 -21.19 6.41 -18.57
C GLY A 204 -19.98 5.62 -18.11
N ARG A 205 -18.79 5.92 -18.66
CA ARG A 205 -17.54 5.29 -18.26
C ARG A 205 -16.91 5.97 -17.07
N LEU A 206 -15.95 5.28 -16.45
CA LEU A 206 -15.10 5.87 -15.44
C LEU A 206 -14.34 7.10 -15.97
N THR A 207 -13.88 7.07 -17.22
CA THR A 207 -13.20 8.20 -17.87
C THR A 207 -14.11 9.42 -18.10
N ASP A 208 -15.43 9.23 -18.01
CA ASP A 208 -16.42 10.32 -18.13
C ASP A 208 -16.71 10.98 -16.78
N VAL A 209 -16.25 10.38 -15.67
CA VAL A 209 -16.45 10.93 -14.32
C VAL A 209 -15.68 12.26 -14.21
N PRO A 210 -16.36 13.39 -13.89
CA PRO A 210 -15.72 14.72 -13.91
C PRO A 210 -14.48 14.82 -13.01
N MET A 211 -14.47 14.12 -11.88
CA MET A 211 -13.34 14.11 -10.96
C MET A 211 -12.12 13.37 -11.53
N ILE A 212 -12.34 12.30 -12.31
CA ILE A 212 -11.27 11.60 -13.06
C ILE A 212 -10.66 12.53 -14.11
N GLN A 213 -11.50 13.22 -14.89
CA GLN A 213 -11.04 14.18 -15.89
C GLN A 213 -10.25 15.34 -15.25
N ARG A 214 -10.68 15.84 -14.10
CA ARG A 214 -9.95 16.87 -13.35
C ARG A 214 -8.60 16.37 -12.85
N ALA A 215 -8.53 15.14 -12.32
CA ALA A 215 -7.27 14.52 -11.92
C ALA A 215 -6.32 14.39 -13.11
N GLU A 216 -6.80 13.91 -14.26
CA GLU A 216 -6.00 13.81 -15.50
C GLU A 216 -5.45 15.17 -15.98
N LEU A 217 -6.26 16.23 -15.92
CA LEU A 217 -5.81 17.58 -16.28
C LEU A 217 -4.71 18.10 -15.34
N HIS A 218 -4.87 17.89 -14.03
CA HIS A 218 -3.90 18.34 -13.03
C HIS A 218 -2.63 17.49 -13.02
N ASP A 219 -2.68 16.23 -13.48
CA ASP A 219 -1.54 15.32 -13.54
C ASP A 219 -0.60 15.57 -14.72
N GLN A 220 -0.93 16.53 -15.61
CA GLN A 220 -0.07 16.90 -16.75
C GLN A 220 1.32 17.40 -16.35
N GLU A 221 1.53 17.80 -15.09
CA GLU A 221 2.86 18.16 -14.57
C GLU A 221 3.75 16.95 -14.24
N MET A 222 3.19 15.74 -14.19
CA MET A 222 3.95 14.52 -13.99
C MET A 222 4.47 14.04 -15.35
N ASP A 223 5.77 13.76 -15.45
CA ASP A 223 6.38 13.18 -16.64
C ASP A 223 5.83 11.76 -16.88
N HIS A 224 5.51 11.06 -15.79
CA HIS A 224 4.98 9.69 -15.83
C HIS A 224 4.09 9.40 -14.61
N ARG A 225 2.80 9.09 -14.84
CA ARG A 225 1.87 8.64 -13.80
C ARG A 225 2.07 7.15 -13.54
N LEU A 226 2.46 6.82 -12.32
CA LEU A 226 2.70 5.44 -11.88
C LEU A 226 1.42 4.72 -11.51
N TRP A 227 0.57 5.36 -10.71
CA TRP A 227 -0.67 4.74 -10.28
C TRP A 227 -1.78 5.74 -10.04
N LEU A 228 -3.00 5.23 -10.16
CA LEU A 228 -4.24 5.91 -9.84
C LEU A 228 -5.08 4.96 -8.98
N LEU A 229 -5.53 5.47 -7.84
CA LEU A 229 -6.52 4.84 -6.98
C LEU A 229 -7.80 5.67 -7.06
N TYR A 230 -8.93 5.01 -7.25
CA TYR A 230 -10.25 5.63 -7.25
C TYR A 230 -11.16 4.86 -6.28
N LEU A 231 -11.99 5.61 -5.55
CA LEU A 231 -13.01 5.08 -4.65
C LEU A 231 -14.31 5.85 -4.89
N ASN A 232 -15.38 5.11 -5.19
CA ASN A 232 -16.74 5.62 -5.27
C ASN A 232 -17.44 5.41 -3.92
N VAL A 233 -17.17 6.32 -2.98
CA VAL A 233 -17.72 6.25 -1.62
C VAL A 233 -19.24 6.35 -1.64
N GLN A 234 -19.83 7.12 -2.56
CA GLN A 234 -21.28 7.22 -2.70
C GLN A 234 -21.95 5.86 -3.02
N GLU A 235 -21.36 5.07 -3.92
CA GLU A 235 -21.90 3.73 -4.22
C GLU A 235 -21.60 2.72 -3.11
N LEU A 236 -20.48 2.86 -2.40
CA LEU A 236 -20.18 2.08 -1.21
C LEU A 236 -21.17 2.38 -0.07
N ASP A 237 -21.53 3.64 0.15
CA ASP A 237 -22.54 4.05 1.12
C ASP A 237 -23.86 3.34 0.82
N ARG A 238 -24.31 3.40 -0.45
CA ARG A 238 -25.58 2.78 -0.88
C ARG A 238 -25.61 1.26 -0.65
N LYS A 239 -24.47 0.58 -0.80
CA LYS A 239 -24.37 -0.89 -0.72
C LYS A 239 -24.06 -1.42 0.68
N LEU A 240 -23.13 -0.77 1.36
CA LEU A 240 -22.56 -1.29 2.62
C LEU A 240 -23.20 -0.64 3.85
N GLN A 241 -23.58 0.64 3.81
CA GLN A 241 -24.16 1.31 4.98
C GLN A 241 -25.44 0.63 5.49
N PRO A 242 -26.39 0.17 4.64
CA PRO A 242 -27.61 -0.49 5.12
C PRO A 242 -27.37 -1.79 5.88
N VAL A 243 -26.23 -2.44 5.66
CA VAL A 243 -25.88 -3.72 6.29
C VAL A 243 -24.94 -3.52 7.47
N LEU A 244 -23.91 -2.70 7.28
CA LEU A 244 -22.86 -2.49 8.27
C LEU A 244 -23.24 -1.44 9.33
N GLY A 245 -24.20 -0.56 9.02
CA GLY A 245 -24.70 0.48 9.91
C GLY A 245 -23.61 1.36 10.47
N GLU A 246 -23.67 1.64 11.77
CA GLU A 246 -22.72 2.49 12.49
C GLU A 246 -21.26 2.06 12.35
N TYR A 247 -21.00 0.76 12.13
CA TYR A 247 -19.63 0.27 11.93
C TYR A 247 -19.00 0.88 10.67
N TYR A 248 -19.78 1.03 9.60
CA TYR A 248 -19.33 1.66 8.37
C TYR A 248 -19.07 3.15 8.57
N ASP A 249 -19.98 3.84 9.25
CA ASP A 249 -19.85 5.28 9.54
C ASP A 249 -18.59 5.57 10.39
N GLN A 250 -18.31 4.71 11.38
CA GLN A 250 -17.08 4.79 12.19
C GLN A 250 -15.80 4.60 11.35
N VAL A 251 -15.82 3.69 10.37
CA VAL A 251 -14.68 3.48 9.47
C VAL A 251 -14.48 4.70 8.57
N LEU A 252 -15.53 5.26 7.98
CA LEU A 252 -15.43 6.46 7.15
C LEU A 252 -14.94 7.66 7.95
N ALA A 253 -15.45 7.87 9.16
CA ALA A 253 -15.00 8.94 10.05
C ALA A 253 -13.51 8.80 10.40
N ALA A 254 -13.05 7.57 10.72
CA ALA A 254 -11.64 7.31 11.03
C ALA A 254 -10.72 7.57 9.81
N LEU A 255 -11.19 7.23 8.61
CA LEU A 255 -10.49 7.52 7.35
C LEU A 255 -10.55 9.00 6.93
N LYS A 256 -11.28 9.86 7.68
CA LYS A 256 -11.57 11.26 7.34
C LYS A 256 -12.33 11.40 6.01
N LEU A 257 -13.21 10.46 5.71
CA LEU A 257 -14.11 10.46 4.55
C LEU A 257 -15.56 10.77 4.94
N SER A 258 -15.79 11.16 6.20
CA SER A 258 -17.07 11.64 6.71
C SER A 258 -16.86 12.97 7.44
N LEU A 259 -17.75 13.93 7.18
CA LEU A 259 -17.83 15.20 7.91
C LEU A 259 -19.01 15.22 8.89
N GLY A 260 -19.51 14.04 9.28
CA GLY A 260 -20.69 13.93 10.14
C GLY A 260 -21.93 14.46 9.42
N ASP A 261 -22.58 15.47 10.01
CA ASP A 261 -23.83 16.04 9.50
C ASP A 261 -23.68 16.72 8.11
N GLU A 262 -22.47 17.14 7.73
CA GLU A 262 -22.18 17.69 6.39
C GLU A 262 -22.13 16.59 5.29
N GLY A 263 -22.13 15.32 5.68
CA GLY A 263 -22.16 14.16 4.78
C GLY A 263 -20.78 13.54 4.51
N ASN A 264 -20.83 12.43 3.78
CA ASN A 264 -19.63 11.67 3.39
C ASN A 264 -19.04 12.19 2.08
N ALA A 265 -17.75 11.91 1.89
CA ALA A 265 -17.12 12.03 0.59
C ALA A 265 -17.95 11.22 -0.43
N ARG A 266 -18.11 11.73 -1.64
CA ARG A 266 -18.72 11.01 -2.77
C ARG A 266 -17.68 10.19 -3.51
N GLN A 267 -16.51 10.78 -3.73
CA GLN A 267 -15.45 10.18 -4.54
C GLN A 267 -14.08 10.57 -3.97
N VAL A 268 -13.14 9.63 -4.01
CA VAL A 268 -11.74 9.86 -3.65
C VAL A 268 -10.86 9.38 -4.80
N ILE A 269 -9.91 10.21 -5.22
CA ILE A 269 -8.88 9.83 -6.18
C ILE A 269 -7.52 10.11 -5.55
N LEU A 270 -6.62 9.14 -5.63
CA LEU A 270 -5.21 9.34 -5.31
C LEU A 270 -4.39 9.03 -6.55
N THR A 271 -3.62 10.00 -7.03
CA THR A 271 -2.71 9.82 -8.15
C THR A 271 -1.28 9.98 -7.68
N ALA A 272 -0.35 9.26 -8.30
CA ALA A 272 1.06 9.51 -8.10
C ALA A 272 1.89 9.19 -9.33
N GLY A 273 3.04 9.85 -9.40
CA GLY A 273 3.96 9.75 -10.51
C GLY A 273 5.28 10.44 -10.22
N TYR A 274 6.08 10.58 -11.26
CA TYR A 274 7.36 11.27 -11.21
C TYR A 274 7.31 12.59 -11.97
N ARG A 275 7.93 13.60 -11.37
CA ARG A 275 8.36 14.84 -12.02
C ARG A 275 9.87 14.93 -11.86
N GLN A 276 10.62 14.64 -12.92
CA GLN A 276 12.05 14.39 -12.89
C GLN A 276 12.38 13.29 -11.86
N ARG A 277 13.17 13.61 -10.81
CA ARG A 277 13.49 12.70 -9.72
C ARG A 277 12.54 12.81 -8.52
N ALA A 278 11.58 13.74 -8.54
CA ALA A 278 10.62 13.90 -7.44
C ALA A 278 9.41 12.99 -7.65
N PHE A 279 9.11 12.16 -6.66
CA PHE A 279 7.83 11.47 -6.54
C PHE A 279 6.79 12.47 -6.05
N VAL A 280 5.72 12.63 -6.83
CA VAL A 280 4.62 13.55 -6.55
C VAL A 280 3.35 12.74 -6.42
N SER A 281 2.59 12.97 -5.36
CA SER A 281 1.31 12.32 -5.14
C SER A 281 0.25 13.32 -4.70
N LYS A 282 -0.96 13.16 -5.24
CA LYS A 282 -2.08 14.07 -5.08
C LYS A 282 -3.32 13.33 -4.64
N LEU A 283 -4.07 13.94 -3.75
CA LEU A 283 -5.37 13.48 -3.27
C LEU A 283 -6.45 14.43 -3.76
N TYR A 284 -7.54 13.88 -4.28
CA TYR A 284 -8.73 14.59 -4.69
C TYR A 284 -9.92 14.00 -3.96
N THR A 285 -10.71 14.84 -3.32
CA THR A 285 -11.89 14.41 -2.58
C THR A 285 -13.09 15.23 -3.04
N ALA A 286 -14.12 14.56 -3.54
CA ALA A 286 -15.40 15.18 -3.83
C ALA A 286 -16.31 15.02 -2.62
N TRP A 287 -16.78 16.13 -2.07
CA TRP A 287 -17.77 16.20 -1.00
C TRP A 287 -19.16 16.52 -1.60
N PRO A 288 -20.24 16.54 -0.79
CA PRO A 288 -21.57 16.82 -1.30
C PRO A 288 -21.74 18.19 -1.97
N ASP A 289 -21.04 19.20 -1.46
CA ASP A 289 -21.15 20.62 -1.83
C ASP A 289 -19.85 21.20 -2.42
N ARG A 290 -18.71 20.54 -2.22
CA ARG A 290 -17.38 21.02 -2.65
C ARG A 290 -16.50 19.90 -3.18
N ALA A 291 -15.40 20.29 -3.81
CA ALA A 291 -14.34 19.37 -4.20
C ALA A 291 -13.00 19.97 -3.77
N GLU A 292 -12.17 19.14 -3.13
CA GLU A 292 -10.87 19.49 -2.59
C GLU A 292 -9.79 18.74 -3.34
N TYR A 293 -8.61 19.34 -3.42
CA TYR A 293 -7.41 18.68 -3.93
C TYR A 293 -6.18 19.18 -3.18
N GLY A 294 -5.22 18.28 -2.96
CA GLY A 294 -3.99 18.59 -2.24
C GLY A 294 -2.86 17.64 -2.62
N TYR A 295 -1.65 18.00 -2.20
CA TYR A 295 -0.46 17.17 -2.37
C TYR A 295 -0.21 16.37 -1.11
N LEU A 296 -0.01 15.05 -1.26
CA LEU A 296 0.57 14.22 -0.20
C LEU A 296 2.10 14.25 -0.26
N THR A 297 2.67 14.34 -1.46
CA THR A 297 4.11 14.56 -1.65
C THR A 297 4.36 15.57 -2.76
N ILE A 298 5.42 16.37 -2.59
CA ILE A 298 5.80 17.45 -3.51
C ILE A 298 7.20 17.27 -4.07
N GLY A 299 7.44 17.85 -5.24
CA GLY A 299 8.78 18.08 -5.76
C GLY A 299 9.32 19.43 -5.32
N LEU A 300 10.51 19.43 -4.72
CA LEU A 300 11.22 20.64 -4.34
C LEU A 300 11.80 21.40 -5.56
N GLU A 301 11.82 22.72 -5.48
CA GLU A 301 12.45 23.61 -6.48
C GLU A 301 13.98 23.59 -6.38
N LYS A 302 14.65 23.95 -7.48
CA LYS A 302 16.12 24.05 -7.48
C LYS A 302 16.61 25.09 -6.46
N GLY A 303 17.51 24.66 -5.58
CA GLY A 303 18.06 25.52 -4.52
C GLY A 303 17.26 25.50 -3.22
N ASP A 304 16.19 24.68 -3.14
CA ASP A 304 15.51 24.44 -1.88
C ASP A 304 16.49 23.82 -0.85
N PRO A 305 16.62 24.38 0.36
CA PRO A 305 17.56 23.87 1.36
C PRO A 305 17.32 22.40 1.73
N LEU A 306 16.08 21.89 1.67
CA LEU A 306 15.78 20.49 1.96
C LEU A 306 16.39 19.52 0.95
N LEU A 307 16.74 19.99 -0.26
CA LEU A 307 17.45 19.15 -1.23
C LEU A 307 18.85 18.76 -0.74
N ALA A 308 19.46 19.50 0.19
CA ALA A 308 20.74 19.12 0.78
C ALA A 308 20.63 17.83 1.62
N LEU A 309 19.44 17.55 2.18
CA LEU A 309 19.16 16.33 2.94
C LEU A 309 18.99 15.10 2.04
N VAL A 310 18.79 15.30 0.72
CA VAL A 310 18.71 14.23 -0.27
C VAL A 310 20.10 14.01 -0.88
N PRO A 311 20.73 12.84 -0.67
CA PRO A 311 22.03 12.53 -1.26
C PRO A 311 22.05 12.76 -2.78
N PRO A 312 23.13 13.29 -3.37
CA PRO A 312 23.25 13.46 -4.83
C PRO A 312 23.08 12.16 -5.61
N GLU A 313 23.46 11.03 -5.02
CA GLU A 313 23.34 9.69 -5.58
C GLU A 313 21.92 9.11 -5.47
N ALA A 314 21.01 9.76 -4.74
CA ALA A 314 19.61 9.38 -4.72
C ALA A 314 18.98 9.69 -6.08
N THR A 315 18.32 8.69 -6.63
CA THR A 315 17.76 8.73 -7.98
C THR A 315 16.29 9.15 -7.97
N SER A 316 15.66 9.04 -6.80
CA SER A 316 14.34 9.57 -6.52
C SER A 316 14.24 10.09 -5.09
N TYR A 317 13.37 11.08 -4.90
CA TYR A 317 12.96 11.53 -3.57
C TYR A 317 11.48 11.91 -3.55
N ALA A 318 10.88 11.93 -2.36
CA ALA A 318 9.58 12.50 -2.08
C ALA A 318 9.69 13.37 -0.84
N VAL A 319 8.91 14.46 -0.77
CA VAL A 319 8.80 15.27 0.45
C VAL A 319 7.33 15.38 0.81
N ALA A 320 6.99 14.98 2.03
CA ALA A 320 5.68 15.20 2.61
C ALA A 320 5.78 16.26 3.72
N SER A 321 4.81 17.17 3.78
CA SER A 321 4.63 18.11 4.88
C SER A 321 3.37 17.72 5.65
N ALA A 322 3.55 17.09 6.80
CA ALA A 322 2.47 16.72 7.70
C ALA A 322 3.02 16.46 9.09
N LYS A 323 2.26 16.86 10.12
CA LYS A 323 2.61 16.58 11.51
C LYS A 323 2.64 15.06 11.70
N VAL A 324 3.81 14.50 12.03
CA VAL A 324 3.97 13.03 12.09
C VAL A 324 3.09 12.40 13.15
N SER A 325 2.86 13.07 14.29
CA SER A 325 1.92 12.60 15.30
C SER A 325 0.50 12.46 14.76
N ASP A 326 0.03 13.41 13.94
CA ASP A 326 -1.30 13.35 13.32
C ASP A 326 -1.38 12.20 12.30
N ILE A 327 -0.32 11.97 11.52
CA ILE A 327 -0.25 10.83 10.59
C ILE A 327 -0.32 9.52 11.37
N VAL A 328 0.50 9.36 12.41
CA VAL A 328 0.55 8.14 13.23
C VAL A 328 -0.79 7.89 13.94
N ALA A 329 -1.41 8.94 14.47
CA ALA A 329 -2.72 8.85 15.12
C ALA A 329 -3.80 8.44 14.11
N TRP A 330 -3.88 9.13 12.96
CA TRP A 330 -4.82 8.82 11.89
C TRP A 330 -4.64 7.38 11.37
N ALA A 331 -3.40 6.99 11.10
CA ALA A 331 -2.99 5.66 10.67
C ALA A 331 -3.44 4.57 11.65
N THR A 332 -3.20 4.79 12.95
CA THR A 332 -3.54 3.84 14.01
C THR A 332 -5.05 3.75 14.21
N ASN A 333 -5.73 4.89 14.27
CA ASN A 333 -7.18 4.96 14.46
C ASN A 333 -7.93 4.33 13.27
N SER A 334 -7.49 4.61 12.04
CA SER A 334 -8.06 3.99 10.83
C SER A 334 -7.86 2.48 10.85
N TYR A 335 -6.68 1.99 11.23
CA TYR A 335 -6.45 0.55 11.32
C TYR A 335 -7.35 -0.10 12.39
N LEU A 336 -7.45 0.52 13.57
CA LEU A 336 -8.23 0.00 14.69
C LEU A 336 -9.74 0.06 14.45
N SER A 337 -10.26 1.05 13.72
CA SER A 337 -11.68 1.13 13.38
C SER A 337 -12.13 -0.01 12.47
N THR A 338 -11.24 -0.51 11.59
CA THR A 338 -11.50 -1.71 10.76
C THR A 338 -11.45 -3.04 11.52
N ARG A 339 -11.24 -3.02 12.84
CA ARG A 339 -11.24 -4.23 13.66
C ARG A 339 -12.58 -4.42 14.36
N ASN A 340 -12.92 -5.68 14.59
CA ASN A 340 -14.00 -6.04 15.50
C ASN A 340 -13.82 -5.36 16.88
N PRO A 341 -14.87 -4.84 17.54
CA PRO A 341 -14.76 -4.11 18.81
C PRO A 341 -13.96 -4.82 19.89
N ARG A 342 -14.21 -6.12 20.13
CA ARG A 342 -13.46 -6.92 21.11
C ARG A 342 -11.99 -7.11 20.75
N ARG A 343 -11.67 -7.14 19.46
CA ARG A 343 -10.26 -7.17 19.00
C ARG A 343 -9.61 -5.81 19.18
N ARG A 344 -10.32 -4.73 18.84
CA ARG A 344 -9.88 -3.34 19.04
C ARG A 344 -9.53 -3.07 20.51
N GLU A 345 -10.45 -3.34 21.44
CA GLU A 345 -10.23 -3.17 22.88
C GLU A 345 -8.98 -3.91 23.37
N ARG A 346 -8.83 -5.17 22.97
CA ARG A 346 -7.63 -5.96 23.31
C ARG A 346 -6.34 -5.37 22.75
N MET A 347 -6.36 -4.88 21.51
CA MET A 347 -5.19 -4.26 20.89
C MET A 347 -4.82 -2.95 21.59
N VAL A 348 -5.81 -2.15 21.99
CA VAL A 348 -5.61 -0.91 22.76
C VAL A 348 -5.03 -1.23 24.13
N ALA A 349 -5.61 -2.17 24.88
CA ALA A 349 -5.10 -2.58 26.19
C ALA A 349 -3.65 -3.10 26.14
N ASN A 350 -3.31 -3.88 25.10
CA ASN A 350 -1.94 -4.34 24.89
C ASN A 350 -0.99 -3.16 24.64
N TYR A 351 -1.39 -2.19 23.83
CA TYR A 351 -0.61 -0.99 23.57
C TYR A 351 -0.41 -0.15 24.84
N GLU A 352 -1.46 0.07 25.62
CA GLU A 352 -1.39 0.79 26.90
C GLU A 352 -0.44 0.12 27.88
N ARG A 353 -0.42 -1.22 27.93
CA ARG A 353 0.56 -1.97 28.72
C ARG A 353 1.99 -1.73 28.26
N VAL A 354 2.25 -1.68 26.94
CA VAL A 354 3.58 -1.36 26.40
C VAL A 354 4.01 0.06 26.81
N VAL A 355 3.10 1.03 26.72
CA VAL A 355 3.34 2.43 27.11
C VAL A 355 3.66 2.52 28.60
N ALA A 356 2.90 1.85 29.46
CA ALA A 356 3.13 1.79 30.90
C ALA A 356 4.48 1.12 31.25
N GLU A 357 4.81 -0.02 30.63
CA GLU A 357 6.10 -0.71 30.82
C GLU A 357 7.30 0.11 30.32
N ALA A 358 7.09 1.05 29.38
CA ALA A 358 8.10 2.00 28.94
C ALA A 358 8.30 3.17 29.92
N GLY A 359 7.46 3.28 30.96
CA GLY A 359 7.44 4.41 31.89
C GLY A 359 7.06 5.72 31.19
N LEU A 360 6.13 5.63 30.23
CA LEU A 360 5.58 6.77 29.53
C LEU A 360 4.14 7.00 29.99
N ASP A 361 3.79 8.28 30.17
CA ASP A 361 2.42 8.69 30.47
C ASP A 361 1.65 8.96 29.16
N ASP A 362 2.34 9.52 28.16
CA ASP A 362 1.81 9.76 26.82
C ASP A 362 2.93 9.72 25.77
N VAL A 363 2.96 8.65 24.98
CA VAL A 363 3.94 8.49 23.90
C VAL A 363 3.76 9.48 22.76
N TYR A 364 2.57 10.05 22.54
CA TYR A 364 2.39 11.09 21.54
C TYR A 364 3.08 12.37 21.99
N ALA A 365 2.76 12.87 23.18
CA ALA A 365 3.40 14.06 23.74
C ALA A 365 4.92 13.89 23.93
N GLN A 366 5.37 12.70 24.37
CA GLN A 366 6.77 12.47 24.74
C GLN A 366 7.67 11.99 23.58
N LEU A 367 7.11 11.59 22.43
CA LEU A 367 7.89 11.13 21.28
C LEU A 367 7.41 11.73 19.96
N PHE A 368 6.15 11.52 19.59
CA PHE A 368 5.69 11.86 18.24
C PHE A 368 5.50 13.36 18.01
N ASP A 369 5.10 14.13 19.02
CA ASP A 369 4.91 15.59 18.90
C ASP A 369 6.23 16.37 18.79
N HIS A 370 7.34 15.75 19.13
CA HIS A 370 8.69 16.31 18.94
C HIS A 370 9.25 16.03 17.53
N LEU A 371 8.59 15.20 16.73
CA LEU A 371 8.95 14.98 15.33
C LEU A 371 8.45 16.16 14.49
N GLY A 372 9.33 16.68 13.65
CA GLY A 372 9.05 17.78 12.76
C GLY A 372 8.06 17.40 11.65
N PRO A 373 7.48 18.42 10.99
CA PRO A 373 6.42 18.21 10.00
C PRO A 373 6.96 17.74 8.63
N GLU A 374 8.28 17.75 8.43
CA GLU A 374 8.89 17.42 7.14
C GLU A 374 9.40 15.99 7.15
N VAL A 375 8.87 15.18 6.23
CA VAL A 375 9.29 13.81 5.98
C VAL A 375 9.91 13.73 4.60
N ILE A 376 11.20 13.41 4.54
CA ILE A 376 11.93 13.23 3.29
C ILE A 376 12.12 11.74 3.06
N ILE A 377 11.73 11.28 1.88
CA ILE A 377 11.85 9.88 1.48
C ILE A 377 12.78 9.84 0.27
N HIS A 378 13.78 8.98 0.26
CA HIS A 378 14.67 8.81 -0.91
C HIS A 378 15.17 7.37 -1.02
N ASP A 379 15.73 7.01 -2.17
CA ASP A 379 16.17 5.62 -2.46
C ASP A 379 17.66 5.35 -2.23
N TRP A 380 18.32 6.21 -1.45
CA TRP A 380 19.74 6.06 -1.15
C TRP A 380 20.00 5.56 0.29
N PRO A 381 20.96 4.65 0.50
CA PRO A 381 21.66 3.88 -0.54
C PRO A 381 20.70 2.91 -1.24
N ALA A 382 21.00 2.62 -2.51
CA ALA A 382 20.22 1.69 -3.30
C ALA A 382 20.17 0.32 -2.62
N HIS A 383 18.99 -0.27 -2.55
CA HIS A 383 18.83 -1.63 -2.06
C HIS A 383 19.59 -2.60 -2.98
N PRO A 384 20.30 -3.62 -2.46
CA PRO A 384 21.09 -4.55 -3.29
C PRO A 384 20.28 -5.28 -4.38
N PHE A 385 18.99 -5.47 -4.11
CA PHE A 385 18.02 -6.07 -5.02
C PHE A 385 17.11 -5.05 -5.73
N ASN A 386 17.45 -3.75 -5.67
CA ASN A 386 16.66 -2.64 -6.18
C ASN A 386 15.18 -2.70 -5.76
N TRP A 387 14.94 -3.05 -4.48
CA TRP A 387 13.59 -3.13 -3.96
C TRP A 387 12.93 -1.75 -3.90
N PRO A 388 11.70 -1.61 -4.38
CA PRO A 388 11.13 -0.33 -4.72
C PRO A 388 10.59 0.41 -3.50
N PHE A 389 10.20 -0.33 -2.47
CA PHE A 389 9.78 0.16 -1.16
C PHE A 389 10.92 0.22 -0.14
N ALA A 390 12.12 -0.27 -0.51
CA ALA A 390 13.30 -0.16 0.33
C ALA A 390 13.87 1.26 0.22
N LYS A 391 13.16 2.21 0.83
CA LYS A 391 13.50 3.63 0.87
C LYS A 391 14.10 3.99 2.22
N THR A 392 14.85 5.08 2.23
CA THR A 392 15.24 5.79 3.44
C THR A 392 14.21 6.88 3.71
N ILE A 393 13.77 7.00 4.96
CA ILE A 393 12.88 8.01 5.47
C ILE A 393 13.67 8.83 6.50
N LEU A 394 13.69 10.15 6.31
CA LEU A 394 14.25 11.12 7.22
C LEU A 394 13.11 11.94 7.79
N VAL A 395 13.01 11.96 9.12
CA VAL A 395 12.03 12.77 9.85
C VAL A 395 12.82 13.70 10.76
N SER A 396 12.66 15.00 10.59
CA SER A 396 13.30 15.97 11.50
C SER A 396 12.73 15.83 12.92
N HIS A 397 13.46 16.27 13.94
CA HIS A 397 12.92 16.42 15.28
C HIS A 397 13.53 17.65 15.95
N ASP A 398 12.88 18.17 16.98
CA ASP A 398 13.25 19.42 17.67
C ASP A 398 14.57 19.38 18.48
N GLY A 399 15.33 18.29 18.36
CA GLY A 399 16.57 18.09 19.11
C GLY A 399 16.38 17.87 20.62
N SER A 400 15.15 17.77 21.13
CA SER A 400 14.88 17.63 22.56
C SER A 400 15.58 16.41 23.16
N LEU A 401 16.12 16.59 24.37
CA LEU A 401 16.73 15.50 25.15
C LEU A 401 15.70 14.41 25.48
N GLU A 402 14.42 14.76 25.52
CA GLU A 402 13.32 13.84 25.80
C GLU A 402 13.19 12.78 24.71
N VAL A 403 13.11 13.15 23.43
CA VAL A 403 13.06 12.17 22.31
C VAL A 403 14.23 11.20 22.36
N ARG A 404 15.44 11.71 22.61
CA ARG A 404 16.67 10.90 22.66
C ARG A 404 16.68 9.89 23.82
N LYS A 405 16.02 10.20 24.92
CA LYS A 405 15.87 9.30 26.08
C LYS A 405 14.67 8.36 25.94
N VAL A 406 13.58 8.83 25.36
CA VAL A 406 12.33 8.07 25.18
C VAL A 406 12.51 6.98 24.14
N TRP A 407 13.13 7.29 23.00
CA TRP A 407 13.27 6.34 21.89
C TRP A 407 13.94 5.00 22.29
N PRO A 408 15.12 4.97 22.96
CA PRO A 408 15.73 3.71 23.36
C PRO A 408 14.92 2.93 24.42
N ARG A 409 14.17 3.63 25.27
CA ARG A 409 13.29 2.99 26.27
C ARG A 409 12.14 2.26 25.59
N VAL A 410 11.45 2.94 24.67
CA VAL A 410 10.36 2.36 23.88
C VAL A 410 10.85 1.16 23.08
N MET A 411 11.97 1.32 22.35
CA MET A 411 12.54 0.22 21.56
C MET A 411 13.00 -0.96 22.44
N GLY A 412 13.52 -0.69 23.63
CA GLY A 412 13.90 -1.74 24.58
C GLY A 412 12.70 -2.55 25.10
N VAL A 413 11.54 -1.91 25.32
CA VAL A 413 10.29 -2.61 25.69
C VAL A 413 9.81 -3.46 24.53
N TRP A 414 9.76 -2.89 23.32
CA TRP A 414 9.40 -3.63 22.10
C TRP A 414 10.30 -4.84 21.86
N GLN A 415 11.61 -4.69 22.03
CA GLN A 415 12.56 -5.79 21.90
C GLN A 415 12.24 -6.92 22.88
N ARG A 416 12.02 -6.59 24.16
CA ARG A 416 11.66 -7.61 25.16
C ARG A 416 10.35 -8.31 24.80
N LEU A 417 9.30 -7.56 24.48
CA LEU A 417 7.99 -8.12 24.16
C LEU A 417 8.02 -9.00 22.91
N LEU A 418 8.66 -8.55 21.83
CA LEU A 418 8.82 -9.35 20.61
C LEU A 418 9.61 -10.63 20.88
N ASN A 419 10.69 -10.54 21.67
CA ASN A 419 11.48 -11.71 22.02
C ASN A 419 10.72 -12.68 22.95
N MET A 420 9.92 -12.17 23.89
CA MET A 420 9.05 -12.98 24.76
C MET A 420 7.92 -13.68 23.99
N LEU A 421 7.38 -13.04 22.94
CA LEU A 421 6.36 -13.64 22.07
C LEU A 421 6.95 -14.75 21.17
N ASN A 422 8.25 -14.71 20.92
CA ASN A 422 8.98 -15.75 20.18
C ASN A 422 9.52 -16.87 21.08
N ALA A 423 9.32 -16.81 22.40
CA ALA A 423 9.79 -17.83 23.32
C ALA A 423 8.94 -19.12 23.20
N PRO A 424 9.56 -20.32 23.29
CA PRO A 424 8.89 -21.60 23.06
C PRO A 424 7.95 -22.08 24.19
N GLU A 425 7.83 -21.37 25.32
CA GLU A 425 7.02 -21.80 26.48
C GLU A 425 5.82 -20.86 26.75
N PRO A 426 4.72 -21.35 27.37
CA PRO A 426 3.55 -20.54 27.70
C PRO A 426 3.92 -19.55 28.82
N ASN A 427 3.86 -18.25 28.52
CA ASN A 427 4.29 -17.20 29.44
C ASN A 427 3.36 -17.05 30.66
N GLU A 428 3.95 -17.00 31.87
CA GLU A 428 3.30 -16.68 33.17
C GLU A 428 2.80 -15.22 33.28
N THR A 429 2.98 -14.39 32.25
CA THR A 429 2.76 -12.93 32.29
C THR A 429 1.32 -12.49 31.97
N GLY A 430 0.41 -13.45 31.77
CA GLY A 430 -1.00 -13.19 31.42
C GLY A 430 -1.20 -12.52 30.06
N LEU A 431 -0.12 -12.30 29.29
CA LEU A 431 -0.19 -12.05 27.85
C LEU A 431 -0.53 -13.40 27.20
N GLU A 432 -1.80 -13.80 27.28
CA GLU A 432 -2.31 -14.87 26.42
C GLU A 432 -1.90 -14.53 25.00
N SER A 433 -1.31 -15.51 24.28
CA SER A 433 -0.83 -15.41 22.91
C SER A 433 -1.74 -14.49 22.12
N ALA A 434 -1.38 -13.21 22.09
CA ALA A 434 -2.34 -12.20 21.72
C ALA A 434 -2.69 -12.49 20.28
N SER A 435 -3.97 -12.35 19.96
CA SER A 435 -4.59 -12.58 18.66
C SER A 435 -4.09 -11.62 17.56
N TRP A 436 -2.79 -11.34 17.54
CA TRP A 436 -2.00 -11.09 16.36
C TRP A 436 -1.86 -12.45 15.70
N GLY A 437 -2.42 -12.67 14.51
CA GLY A 437 -2.43 -13.98 13.87
C GLY A 437 -1.07 -14.68 13.97
N GLU A 438 -1.06 -15.87 14.59
CA GLU A 438 -0.26 -17.02 14.15
C GLU A 438 1.08 -16.69 13.48
N SER A 439 2.10 -16.31 14.24
CA SER A 439 3.52 -16.53 13.93
C SER A 439 3.99 -16.33 12.46
N LEU A 440 3.42 -15.40 11.70
CA LEU A 440 3.66 -15.37 10.24
C LEU A 440 5.13 -15.10 9.92
N PHE A 441 5.84 -14.44 10.83
CA PHE A 441 7.29 -14.31 10.81
C PHE A 441 7.72 -14.07 12.26
N GLN A 442 8.65 -14.85 12.82
CA GLN A 442 9.19 -14.61 14.18
C GLN A 442 9.95 -13.28 14.21
N LEU A 443 9.21 -12.18 14.36
CA LEU A 443 9.74 -10.82 14.31
C LEU A 443 10.63 -10.58 15.51
N GLN A 444 11.89 -10.21 15.25
CA GLN A 444 12.87 -9.90 16.26
C GLN A 444 13.34 -8.46 16.07
N LEU A 445 13.53 -7.77 17.19
CA LEU A 445 14.11 -6.44 17.22
C LEU A 445 15.46 -6.51 17.92
N ASN A 446 16.51 -6.10 17.23
CA ASN A 446 17.87 -6.12 17.73
C ASN A 446 18.54 -4.76 17.58
N ARG A 447 19.70 -4.59 18.22
CA ARG A 447 20.43 -3.32 18.23
C ARG A 447 21.91 -3.58 17.92
N THR A 448 22.49 -2.79 17.02
CA THR A 448 23.93 -2.83 16.73
C THR A 448 24.75 -2.10 17.80
N GLU A 449 26.07 -2.27 17.78
CA GLU A 449 26.98 -1.57 18.71
C GLU A 449 26.95 -0.04 18.52
N GLU A 450 26.72 0.43 17.29
CA GLU A 450 26.55 1.85 16.95
C GLU A 450 25.17 2.40 17.37
N GLY A 451 24.34 1.57 17.98
CA GLY A 451 23.05 1.96 18.53
C GLY A 451 21.90 1.96 17.53
N ILE A 452 22.08 1.38 16.34
CA ILE A 452 21.04 1.26 15.31
C ILE A 452 20.11 0.10 15.67
N TRP A 453 18.82 0.36 15.72
CA TRP A 453 17.80 -0.67 15.92
C TRP A 453 17.40 -1.29 14.59
N PHE A 454 17.15 -2.60 14.54
CA PHE A 454 16.71 -3.26 13.32
C PHE A 454 15.71 -4.39 13.61
N LEU A 455 14.61 -4.36 12.86
CA LEU A 455 13.55 -5.35 12.85
C LEU A 455 13.85 -6.38 11.76
N HIS A 456 13.82 -7.66 12.11
CA HIS A 456 14.15 -8.72 11.18
C HIS A 456 13.35 -10.00 11.45
N VAL A 457 13.42 -10.91 10.48
CA VAL A 457 12.83 -12.24 10.51
C VAL A 457 13.91 -13.20 10.02
N GLY A 458 14.42 -14.06 10.92
CA GLY A 458 15.59 -14.87 10.60
C GLY A 458 16.72 -13.98 10.05
N PRO A 459 17.31 -14.29 8.87
CA PRO A 459 18.36 -13.47 8.27
C PRO A 459 17.84 -12.22 7.52
N LEU A 460 16.53 -12.07 7.31
CA LEU A 460 15.96 -10.98 6.52
C LEU A 460 15.67 -9.76 7.40
N VAL A 461 16.39 -8.67 7.18
CA VAL A 461 16.08 -7.37 7.80
C VAL A 461 14.92 -6.71 7.05
N LEU A 462 13.90 -6.30 7.79
CA LEU A 462 12.71 -5.63 7.24
C LEU A 462 12.85 -4.11 7.28
N ALA A 463 13.40 -3.59 8.39
CA ALA A 463 13.64 -2.17 8.59
C ALA A 463 14.72 -1.97 9.66
N ALA A 464 15.42 -0.85 9.59
CA ALA A 464 16.32 -0.37 10.62
C ALA A 464 16.09 1.11 10.87
N GLY A 465 16.39 1.57 12.08
CA GLY A 465 16.23 2.96 12.46
C GLY A 465 17.19 3.42 13.55
N ALA A 466 17.58 4.70 13.47
CA ALA A 466 18.40 5.35 14.47
C ALA A 466 18.00 6.83 14.62
N MET A 467 18.14 7.32 15.85
CA MET A 467 17.98 8.73 16.17
C MET A 467 19.33 9.44 16.07
N THR A 468 19.41 10.51 15.30
CA THR A 468 20.58 11.40 15.23
C THR A 468 20.37 12.64 16.09
N ASP A 469 21.17 13.68 15.89
CA ASP A 469 20.98 14.92 16.64
C ASP A 469 19.72 15.70 16.24
N GLN A 470 19.31 15.58 14.97
CA GLN A 470 18.24 16.38 14.36
C GLN A 470 17.25 15.57 13.53
N HIS A 471 17.52 14.28 13.29
CA HIS A 471 16.70 13.42 12.44
C HIS A 471 16.55 12.01 13.01
N LEU A 472 15.33 11.46 12.91
CA LEU A 472 15.08 10.04 12.89
C LEU A 472 15.33 9.52 11.47
N VAL A 473 16.26 8.56 11.34
CA VAL A 473 16.59 7.91 10.09
C VAL A 473 16.01 6.50 10.13
N ILE A 474 15.16 6.15 9.17
CA ILE A 474 14.63 4.80 8.97
C ILE A 474 15.05 4.34 7.58
N SER A 475 15.55 3.12 7.44
CA SER A 475 15.90 2.55 6.13
C SER A 475 15.73 1.03 6.14
N TRP A 476 16.00 0.38 5.02
CA TRP A 476 15.80 -1.06 4.82
C TRP A 476 16.85 -1.94 5.51
N SER A 477 17.97 -1.38 5.99
CA SER A 477 18.98 -2.11 6.76
C SER A 477 19.83 -1.21 7.66
N ALA A 478 20.50 -1.81 8.64
CA ALA A 478 21.41 -1.09 9.53
C ALA A 478 22.60 -0.42 8.80
N PRO A 479 23.27 -1.07 7.82
CA PRO A 479 24.28 -0.40 7.00
C PRO A 479 23.72 0.80 6.22
N ALA A 480 22.49 0.71 5.71
CA ALA A 480 21.86 1.82 5.00
C ALA A 480 21.58 3.03 5.92
N VAL A 481 21.15 2.77 7.17
CA VAL A 481 21.03 3.80 8.20
C VAL A 481 22.39 4.42 8.52
N ALA A 482 23.44 3.60 8.69
CA ALA A 482 24.79 4.09 8.99
C ALA A 482 25.35 5.00 7.88
N HIS A 483 25.14 4.66 6.61
CA HIS A 483 25.50 5.51 5.48
C HIS A 483 24.79 6.87 5.52
N ASN A 484 23.49 6.88 5.81
CA ASN A 484 22.71 8.11 5.94
C ASN A 484 23.17 8.96 7.13
N MET A 485 23.41 8.37 8.29
CA MET A 485 23.98 9.08 9.43
C MET A 485 25.34 9.71 9.10
N ALA A 486 26.21 8.99 8.38
CA ALA A 486 27.51 9.50 7.96
C ALA A 486 27.40 10.64 6.92
N TYR A 487 26.42 10.57 6.02
CA TYR A 487 26.12 11.65 5.07
C TYR A 487 25.61 12.90 5.79
N LEU A 488 24.62 12.74 6.67
CA LEU A 488 24.03 13.84 7.44
C LEU A 488 25.06 14.59 8.30
N ARG A 489 26.10 13.92 8.80
CA ARG A 489 27.20 14.57 9.55
C ARG A 489 28.08 15.50 8.70
N LYS A 490 28.07 15.37 7.37
CA LYS A 490 28.94 16.12 6.45
C LYS A 490 28.28 17.36 5.86
N ILE A 491 26.95 17.43 5.90
CA ILE A 491 26.19 18.52 5.30
C ILE A 491 25.89 19.59 6.36
N GLU A 492 25.89 20.85 5.92
CA GLU A 492 25.41 21.95 6.74
C GLU A 492 23.88 21.88 6.83
N MET A 493 23.36 21.85 8.05
CA MET A 493 21.94 21.60 8.28
C MET A 493 21.12 22.84 7.94
N PRO A 494 20.05 22.70 7.14
CA PRO A 494 19.16 23.82 6.88
C PRO A 494 18.50 24.29 8.18
N THR A 495 18.53 25.60 8.44
CA THR A 495 17.66 26.20 9.47
C THR A 495 16.21 26.01 9.05
N SER A 496 15.40 25.37 9.90
CA SER A 496 14.03 24.94 9.62
C SER A 496 13.16 26.05 9.01
N ARG A 497 12.35 25.69 8.01
CA ARG A 497 11.26 26.55 7.53
C ARG A 497 10.08 26.51 8.50
N PRO A 498 9.26 27.57 8.57
CA PRO A 498 7.90 27.45 9.12
C PRO A 498 7.13 26.41 8.29
N ALA A 499 6.32 25.59 8.97
CA ALA A 499 5.57 24.49 8.36
C ALA A 499 4.84 24.94 7.09
N ILE A 500 4.99 24.16 6.00
CA ILE A 500 4.12 24.29 4.84
C ILE A 500 2.75 23.83 5.31
N ILE A 501 1.85 24.78 5.56
CA ILE A 501 0.44 24.53 5.91
C ILE A 501 -0.12 23.68 4.76
N PRO A 502 -0.52 22.42 4.99
CA PRO A 502 -1.29 21.69 3.99
C PRO A 502 -2.57 22.49 3.76
N ALA A 503 -2.99 22.63 2.49
CA ALA A 503 -4.35 23.10 2.23
C ALA A 503 -5.32 22.23 3.05
N PRO A 504 -6.31 22.85 3.73
CA PRO A 504 -7.19 22.19 4.69
C PRO A 504 -7.87 20.94 4.13
#